data_AF-A0A966QTG7-F1
#
_entry.id   AF-A0A966QTG7-F1
#
_cell.length_a   1.000
_cell.length_b   1.000
_cell.length_c   1.000
_cell.angle_alpha   90.00
_cell.angle_beta   90.00
_cell.angle_gamma   90.00
#
_symmetry.space_group_name_H-M   'P 1'
#
loop_
_entity.id
_entity.type
_entity.pdbx_description
1 polymer ?
#
loop_
_entity_poly.entity_id
_entity_poly.type
_entity_poly.pdbx_seq_one_letter_code
_entity_poly.pdbx_strand_id
1 'polypeptide(L)'
;RSERATQATGRLAWLYVLTAVPAAVVGALFDDVISEALGGPVIVAFSLIVFGAVLWWADRRSGARSATDLGVRDAWLIGAAQVLALNPGTSRSGITISAMRALGFARTEAVQMSFVIGVPIIAGAGVWKTVGLIVDGLPDGLGQAMVIGITAAAVTGWLAINALQRLAARSNFNAFVVYRVVLALVVLNLALTGLR
;
A
#
# COMPACT_ATOMS: atom_id res chain seq x y z
N ARG A 1 -10.17 30.95 14.74
CA ARG A 1 -9.54 29.66 15.11
C ARG A 1 -9.98 28.52 14.17
N SER A 2 -11.25 28.46 13.75
CA SER A 2 -11.74 27.47 12.77
C SER A 2 -11.02 27.55 11.42
N GLU A 3 -10.83 28.74 10.84
CA GLU A 3 -10.17 28.90 9.53
C GLU A 3 -8.72 28.37 9.49
N ARG A 4 -7.94 28.58 10.55
CA ARG A 4 -6.56 28.04 10.63
C ARG A 4 -6.53 26.52 10.74
N ALA A 5 -7.49 25.93 11.45
CA ALA A 5 -7.64 24.47 11.52
C ALA A 5 -8.05 23.91 10.14
N THR A 6 -8.98 24.56 9.45
CA THR A 6 -9.39 24.17 8.09
C THR A 6 -8.23 24.27 7.09
N GLN A 7 -7.43 25.33 7.15
CA GLN A 7 -6.24 25.48 6.29
C GLN A 7 -5.17 24.43 6.58
N ALA A 8 -4.93 24.09 7.86
CA ALA A 8 -3.98 23.04 8.24
C ALA A 8 -4.43 21.66 7.73
N THR A 9 -5.72 21.34 7.84
CA THR A 9 -6.32 20.11 7.30
C THR A 9 -6.24 20.07 5.77
N GLY A 10 -6.52 21.19 5.10
CA GLY A 10 -6.42 21.30 3.64
C GLY A 10 -4.99 21.08 3.13
N ARG A 11 -3.99 21.69 3.80
CA ARG A 11 -2.57 21.46 3.49
C ARG A 11 -2.21 19.98 3.60
N LEU A 12 -2.62 19.33 4.69
CA LEU A 12 -2.32 17.92 4.94
C LEU A 12 -2.94 17.01 3.87
N ALA A 13 -4.20 17.27 3.48
CA ALA A 13 -4.87 16.55 2.41
C ALA A 13 -4.10 16.61 1.08
N TRP A 14 -3.62 17.81 0.70
CA TRP A 14 -2.80 17.97 -0.51
C TRP A 14 -1.46 17.26 -0.42
N LEU A 15 -0.83 17.23 0.75
CA LEU A 15 0.39 16.46 0.95
C LEU A 15 0.16 14.95 0.80
N TYR A 16 -0.99 14.43 1.25
CA TYR A 16 -1.36 13.04 1.00
C TYR A 16 -1.58 12.76 -0.48
N VAL A 17 -2.24 13.66 -1.22
CA VAL A 17 -2.36 13.54 -2.68
C VAL A 17 -0.98 13.54 -3.34
N LEU A 18 -0.07 14.41 -2.89
CA LEU A 18 1.28 14.51 -3.42
C LEU A 18 2.06 13.20 -3.26
N THR A 19 1.85 12.45 -2.18
CA THR A 19 2.50 11.12 -2.00
C THR A 19 2.09 10.11 -3.07
N ALA A 20 0.92 10.25 -3.70
CA ALA A 20 0.50 9.35 -4.76
C ALA A 20 1.18 9.66 -6.11
N VAL A 21 1.66 10.89 -6.32
CA VAL A 21 2.13 11.36 -7.64
C VAL A 21 3.27 10.51 -8.21
N PRO A 22 4.37 10.20 -7.50
CA PRO A 22 5.46 9.41 -8.09
C PRO A 22 5.01 8.02 -8.52
N ALA A 23 4.25 7.31 -7.67
CA ALA A 23 3.76 5.98 -7.96
C ALA A 23 2.70 5.98 -9.08
N ALA A 24 1.84 7.00 -9.13
CA ALA A 24 0.85 7.14 -10.20
C ALA A 24 1.52 7.38 -11.56
N VAL A 25 2.54 8.24 -11.63
CA VAL A 25 3.30 8.50 -12.86
C VAL A 25 4.02 7.24 -13.33
N VAL A 26 4.76 6.57 -12.44
CA VAL A 26 5.48 5.35 -12.82
C VAL A 26 4.50 4.22 -13.18
N GLY A 27 3.42 4.07 -12.42
CA GLY A 27 2.38 3.09 -12.72
C GLY A 27 1.75 3.32 -14.09
N ALA A 28 1.30 4.54 -14.38
CA ALA A 28 0.67 4.86 -15.66
C ALA A 28 1.59 4.65 -16.87
N LEU A 29 2.90 4.84 -16.72
CA LEU A 29 3.88 4.71 -17.81
C LEU A 29 4.44 3.29 -17.98
N PHE A 30 4.46 2.49 -16.91
CA PHE A 30 5.20 1.22 -16.88
C PHE A 30 4.40 0.03 -16.31
N ASP A 31 3.08 0.12 -16.17
CA ASP A 31 2.23 -0.94 -15.58
C ASP A 31 2.47 -2.32 -16.20
N ASP A 32 2.48 -2.39 -17.54
CA ASP A 32 2.63 -3.64 -18.28
C ASP A 32 4.03 -4.23 -18.09
N VAL A 33 5.07 -3.40 -18.22
CA VAL A 33 6.48 -3.82 -18.05
C VAL A 33 6.72 -4.33 -16.64
N ILE A 34 6.19 -3.65 -15.63
CA ILE A 34 6.32 -4.05 -14.23
C ILE A 34 5.58 -5.37 -13.98
N SER A 35 4.36 -5.49 -14.50
CA SER A 35 3.53 -6.69 -14.31
C SER A 35 4.15 -7.92 -14.98
N GLU A 36 4.67 -7.78 -16.19
CA GLU A 36 5.32 -8.85 -16.93
C GLU A 36 6.66 -9.27 -16.28
N ALA A 37 7.51 -8.31 -15.93
CA ALA A 37 8.84 -8.60 -15.40
C ALA A 37 8.81 -9.08 -13.94
N LEU A 38 7.87 -8.57 -13.12
CA LEU A 38 7.89 -8.78 -11.66
C LEU A 38 6.68 -9.56 -11.12
N GLY A 39 5.66 -9.84 -11.94
CA GLY A 39 4.44 -10.54 -11.52
C GLY A 39 4.60 -12.05 -11.30
N GLY A 40 5.75 -12.62 -11.65
CA GLY A 40 6.02 -14.05 -11.45
C GLY A 40 5.97 -14.47 -9.97
N PRO A 41 5.40 -15.65 -9.64
CA PRO A 41 5.17 -16.05 -8.24
C PRO A 41 6.46 -16.16 -7.42
N VAL A 42 7.59 -16.50 -8.04
CA VAL A 42 8.91 -16.52 -7.39
C VAL A 42 9.37 -15.12 -6.98
N ILE A 43 9.19 -14.11 -7.85
CA ILE A 43 9.54 -12.72 -7.55
C ILE A 43 8.62 -12.16 -6.48
N VAL A 44 7.32 -12.50 -6.52
CA VAL A 44 6.36 -12.15 -5.48
C VAL A 44 6.79 -12.72 -4.12
N ALA A 45 7.15 -14.00 -4.06
CA ALA A 45 7.65 -14.65 -2.84
C ALA A 45 8.90 -13.96 -2.29
N PHE A 46 9.87 -13.65 -3.17
CA PHE A 46 11.07 -12.93 -2.76
C PHE A 46 10.76 -11.52 -2.24
N SER A 47 9.88 -10.79 -2.93
CA SER A 47 9.42 -9.45 -2.54
C SER A 47 8.69 -9.45 -1.19
N LEU A 48 7.89 -10.48 -0.90
CA LEU A 48 7.26 -10.66 0.41
C LEU A 48 8.29 -10.71 1.55
N ILE A 49 9.41 -11.42 1.35
CA ILE A 49 10.49 -11.54 2.33
C ILE A 49 11.27 -10.24 2.44
N VAL A 50 11.78 -9.71 1.31
CA VAL A 50 12.63 -8.51 1.30
C VAL A 50 11.93 -7.32 1.92
N PHE A 51 10.71 -7.02 1.48
CA PHE A 51 9.97 -5.88 2.02
C PHE A 51 9.36 -6.17 3.41
N GLY A 52 9.22 -7.45 3.78
CA GLY A 52 9.01 -7.85 5.17
C GLY A 52 10.19 -7.46 6.06
N ALA A 53 11.42 -7.73 5.62
CA ALA A 53 12.64 -7.33 6.33
C ALA A 53 12.81 -5.82 6.41
N VAL A 54 12.49 -5.08 5.33
CA VAL A 54 12.47 -3.61 5.34
C VAL A 54 11.52 -3.07 6.40
N LEU A 55 10.30 -3.61 6.48
CA LEU A 55 9.33 -3.21 7.50
C LEU A 55 9.80 -3.55 8.91
N TRP A 56 10.36 -4.75 9.09
CA TRP A 56 10.90 -5.20 10.38
C TRP A 56 12.02 -4.28 10.91
N TRP A 57 12.91 -3.85 10.01
CA TRP A 57 13.99 -2.91 10.30
C TRP A 57 13.46 -1.50 10.58
N ALA A 58 12.51 -1.03 9.78
CA ALA A 58 11.95 0.32 9.94
C ALA A 58 11.15 0.45 11.23
N ASP A 59 10.40 -0.59 11.61
CA ASP A 59 9.54 -0.58 12.81
C ASP A 59 10.31 -0.38 14.12
N ARG A 60 11.59 -0.75 14.16
CA ARG A 60 12.50 -0.61 15.31
C ARG A 60 13.03 0.81 15.52
N ARG A 61 12.87 1.70 14.55
CA ARG A 61 13.34 3.09 14.68
C ARG A 61 12.50 3.85 15.70
N SER A 62 13.10 4.67 16.54
CA SER A 62 12.34 5.64 17.33
C SER A 62 11.89 6.80 16.45
N GLY A 63 10.82 7.49 16.87
CA GLY A 63 10.28 8.63 16.15
C GLY A 63 9.16 9.29 16.94
N ALA A 64 9.12 10.61 16.90
CA ALA A 64 8.13 11.42 17.61
C ALA A 64 7.33 12.35 16.68
N ARG A 65 7.67 12.39 15.38
CA ARG A 65 6.95 13.22 14.40
C ARG A 65 5.53 12.70 14.22
N SER A 66 4.60 13.62 14.07
CA SER A 66 3.16 13.40 13.91
C SER A 66 2.70 13.84 12.53
N ALA A 67 1.44 13.58 12.18
CA ALA A 67 0.87 14.00 10.90
C ALA A 67 1.04 15.51 10.60
N THR A 68 1.04 16.37 11.63
CA THR A 68 1.23 17.81 11.43
C THR A 68 2.64 18.20 10.99
N ASP A 69 3.61 17.32 11.25
CA ASP A 69 5.02 17.49 10.87
C ASP A 69 5.31 17.04 9.44
N LEU A 70 4.31 16.53 8.71
CA LEU A 70 4.45 16.15 7.32
C LEU A 70 4.76 17.38 6.46
N GLY A 71 5.94 17.38 5.85
CA GLY A 71 6.36 18.39 4.90
C GLY A 71 6.30 17.91 3.44
N VAL A 72 6.52 18.84 2.52
CA VAL A 72 6.59 18.56 1.06
C VAL A 72 7.71 17.56 0.75
N ARG A 73 8.87 17.69 1.41
CA ARG A 73 9.98 16.74 1.23
C ARG A 73 9.60 15.32 1.64
N ASP A 74 8.95 15.16 2.79
CA ASP A 74 8.50 13.86 3.25
C ASP A 74 7.48 13.26 2.28
N ALA A 75 6.54 14.07 1.78
CA ALA A 75 5.54 13.62 0.82
C ALA A 75 6.16 13.04 -0.47
N TRP A 76 7.18 13.70 -1.02
CA TRP A 76 7.94 13.18 -2.17
C TRP A 76 8.70 11.91 -1.84
N LEU A 77 9.34 11.82 -0.67
CA LEU A 77 10.08 10.62 -0.26
C LEU A 77 9.16 9.42 -0.01
N ILE A 78 8.00 9.65 0.62
CA ILE A 78 6.97 8.63 0.81
C ILE A 78 6.42 8.19 -0.55
N GLY A 79 6.17 9.13 -1.47
CA GLY A 79 5.72 8.80 -2.81
C GLY A 79 6.75 8.03 -3.63
N ALA A 80 8.03 8.37 -3.53
CA ALA A 80 9.11 7.60 -4.13
C ALA A 80 9.15 6.17 -3.56
N ALA A 81 8.95 6.02 -2.25
CA ALA A 81 8.81 4.69 -1.63
C ALA A 81 7.57 3.93 -2.12
N GLN A 82 6.48 4.62 -2.47
CA GLN A 82 5.30 4.00 -3.09
C GLN A 82 5.56 3.47 -4.50
N VAL A 83 6.55 3.99 -5.24
CA VAL A 83 6.94 3.40 -6.52
C VAL A 83 7.36 1.94 -6.34
N LEU A 84 8.05 1.62 -5.24
CA LEU A 84 8.42 0.24 -4.90
C LEU A 84 7.18 -0.64 -4.68
N ALA A 85 6.05 -0.06 -4.28
CA ALA A 85 4.80 -0.80 -4.10
C ALA A 85 4.19 -1.29 -5.42
N LEU A 86 4.63 -0.78 -6.57
CA LEU A 86 4.22 -1.28 -7.88
C LEU A 86 4.77 -2.69 -8.14
N ASN A 87 5.90 -3.05 -7.52
CA ASN A 87 6.41 -4.42 -7.55
C ASN A 87 5.48 -5.37 -6.74
N PRO A 88 4.86 -6.36 -7.39
CA PRO A 88 3.99 -7.34 -6.72
C PRO A 88 4.66 -8.02 -5.51
N GLY A 89 3.96 -8.07 -4.38
CA GLY A 89 4.48 -8.62 -3.12
C GLY A 89 5.17 -7.61 -2.18
N THR A 90 5.38 -6.36 -2.59
CA THR A 90 6.03 -5.32 -1.76
C THR A 90 5.18 -4.83 -0.57
N SER A 91 3.85 -4.88 -0.69
CA SER A 91 2.88 -4.28 0.25
C SER A 91 3.00 -2.76 0.32
N ARG A 92 2.02 -2.07 -0.27
CA ARG A 92 1.95 -0.60 -0.29
C ARG A 92 1.92 0.01 1.10
N SER A 93 1.09 -0.49 2.01
CA SER A 93 1.05 0.03 3.39
C SER A 93 2.35 -0.25 4.14
N GLY A 94 2.96 -1.42 3.93
CA GLY A 94 4.24 -1.77 4.54
C GLY A 94 5.37 -0.83 4.14
N ILE A 95 5.52 -0.53 2.84
CA ILE A 95 6.61 0.34 2.38
C ILE A 95 6.41 1.81 2.76
N THR A 96 5.17 2.32 2.76
CA THR A 96 4.89 3.69 3.23
C THR A 96 5.08 3.84 4.74
N ILE A 97 4.65 2.85 5.54
CA ILE A 97 4.95 2.80 6.98
C ILE A 97 6.47 2.79 7.16
N SER A 98 7.19 1.93 6.43
CA SER A 98 8.65 1.83 6.53
C SER A 98 9.34 3.16 6.23
N ALA A 99 8.94 3.85 5.16
CA ALA A 99 9.45 5.16 4.81
C ALA A 99 9.18 6.20 5.91
N MET A 100 7.94 6.29 6.41
CA MET A 100 7.60 7.22 7.49
C MET A 100 8.37 6.93 8.79
N ARG A 101 8.54 5.66 9.16
CA ARG A 101 9.34 5.29 10.34
C ARG A 101 10.82 5.63 10.15
N ALA A 102 11.35 5.49 8.94
CA ALA A 102 12.70 5.94 8.59
C ALA A 102 12.85 7.48 8.65
N LEU A 103 11.79 8.23 8.34
CA LEU A 103 11.72 9.68 8.43
C LEU A 103 11.44 10.21 9.85
N GLY A 104 11.33 9.33 10.85
CA GLY A 104 11.17 9.70 12.26
C GLY A 104 9.73 9.94 12.73
N PHE A 105 8.73 9.55 11.94
CA PHE A 105 7.33 9.56 12.38
C PHE A 105 7.07 8.50 13.43
N ALA A 106 6.23 8.81 14.43
CA ALA A 106 5.80 7.85 15.43
C ALA A 106 5.10 6.66 14.78
N ARG A 107 5.15 5.49 15.42
CA ARG A 107 4.55 4.26 14.86
C ARG A 107 3.08 4.44 14.52
N THR A 108 2.29 4.86 15.51
CA THR A 108 0.84 5.04 15.37
C THR A 108 0.50 6.01 14.24
N GLU A 109 1.24 7.11 14.16
CA GLU A 109 1.12 8.14 13.12
C GLU A 109 1.42 7.58 11.74
N ALA A 110 2.54 6.86 11.57
CA ALA A 110 2.89 6.22 10.30
C ALA A 110 1.82 5.22 9.84
N VAL A 111 1.20 4.47 10.77
CA VAL A 111 0.13 3.54 10.41
C VAL A 111 -1.12 4.28 9.94
N GLN A 112 -1.61 5.24 10.73
CA GLN A 112 -2.84 5.98 10.41
C GLN A 112 -2.67 6.75 9.10
N MET A 113 -1.57 7.47 8.94
CA MET A 113 -1.25 8.18 7.71
C MET A 113 -1.13 7.24 6.50
N SER A 114 -0.52 6.07 6.68
CA SER A 114 -0.38 5.10 5.58
C SER A 114 -1.74 4.68 5.03
N PHE A 115 -2.76 4.47 5.87
CA PHE A 115 -4.11 4.18 5.38
C PHE A 115 -4.69 5.33 4.57
N VAL A 116 -4.58 6.57 5.07
CA VAL A 116 -5.13 7.76 4.41
C VAL A 116 -4.42 8.05 3.09
N ILE A 117 -3.09 8.02 3.06
CA ILE A 117 -2.25 8.13 1.85
C ILE A 117 -2.60 7.04 0.82
N GLY A 118 -3.13 5.90 1.29
CA GLY A 118 -3.64 4.85 0.42
C GLY A 118 -4.83 5.22 -0.43
N VAL A 119 -5.68 6.12 0.06
CA VAL A 119 -6.92 6.50 -0.62
C VAL A 119 -6.64 7.06 -2.02
N PRO A 120 -5.81 8.11 -2.21
CA PRO A 120 -5.60 8.68 -3.55
C PRO A 120 -4.98 7.68 -4.53
N ILE A 121 -3.99 6.88 -4.11
CA ILE A 121 -3.33 5.93 -5.01
C ILE A 121 -4.22 4.73 -5.38
N ILE A 122 -4.98 4.17 -4.41
CA ILE A 122 -5.87 3.03 -4.67
C ILE A 122 -7.09 3.48 -5.48
N ALA A 123 -7.68 4.62 -5.14
CA ALA A 123 -8.80 5.18 -5.90
C ALA A 123 -8.36 5.49 -7.34
N GLY A 124 -7.19 6.11 -7.53
CA GLY A 124 -6.64 6.36 -8.85
C GLY A 124 -6.44 5.09 -9.67
N ALA A 125 -5.83 4.06 -9.09
CA ALA A 125 -5.66 2.76 -9.75
C ALA A 125 -7.00 2.08 -10.07
N GLY A 126 -7.97 2.18 -9.17
CA GLY A 126 -9.32 1.65 -9.36
C GLY A 126 -10.05 2.33 -10.52
N VAL A 127 -10.00 3.67 -10.58
CA VAL A 127 -10.56 4.44 -11.70
C VAL A 127 -9.86 4.06 -13.00
N TRP A 128 -8.53 4.02 -13.01
CA TRP A 128 -7.73 3.68 -14.20
C TRP A 128 -8.13 2.32 -14.78
N LYS A 129 -8.17 1.26 -13.94
CA LYS A 129 -8.56 -0.08 -14.37
C LYS A 129 -10.04 -0.17 -14.76
N THR A 130 -10.92 0.57 -14.09
CA THR A 130 -12.36 0.59 -14.42
C THR A 130 -12.61 1.24 -15.78
N VAL A 131 -11.93 2.36 -16.06
CA VAL A 131 -12.00 3.01 -17.37
C VAL A 131 -11.50 2.06 -18.47
N GLY A 132 -10.39 1.36 -18.23
CA GLY A 132 -9.91 0.32 -19.15
C GLY A 132 -10.97 -0.74 -19.45
N LEU A 133 -11.64 -1.28 -18.43
CA LEU A 133 -12.70 -2.27 -18.62
C LEU A 133 -13.93 -1.73 -19.37
N ILE A 134 -14.25 -0.43 -19.23
CA ILE A 134 -15.35 0.20 -19.96
C ILE A 134 -14.98 0.38 -21.44
N VAL A 135 -13.71 0.73 -21.72
CA VAL A 135 -13.21 0.97 -23.08
C VAL A 135 -12.97 -0.33 -23.84
N ASP A 136 -12.30 -1.29 -23.21
CA ASP A 136 -11.89 -2.56 -23.82
C ASP A 136 -13.03 -3.61 -23.81
N GLY A 137 -14.07 -3.36 -23.01
CA GLY A 137 -15.18 -4.27 -22.80
C GLY A 137 -14.93 -5.27 -21.67
N LEU A 138 -16.02 -5.68 -21.02
CA LEU A 138 -15.95 -6.70 -19.97
C LEU A 138 -15.95 -8.09 -20.60
N PRO A 139 -15.04 -9.01 -20.21
CA PRO A 139 -15.08 -10.37 -20.73
C PRO A 139 -16.40 -11.07 -20.36
N ASP A 140 -16.92 -11.87 -21.29
CA ASP A 140 -18.21 -12.55 -21.14
C ASP A 140 -18.26 -13.44 -19.89
N GLY A 141 -19.39 -13.38 -19.18
CA GLY A 141 -19.62 -14.18 -17.97
C GLY A 141 -18.93 -13.67 -16.69
N LEU A 142 -18.07 -12.64 -16.76
CA LEU A 142 -17.39 -12.11 -15.57
C LEU A 142 -18.19 -11.07 -14.78
N GLY A 143 -19.23 -10.47 -15.37
CA GLY A 143 -19.99 -9.39 -14.71
C GLY A 143 -20.52 -9.74 -13.33
N GLN A 144 -21.13 -10.92 -13.18
CA GLN A 144 -21.65 -11.38 -11.89
C GLN A 144 -20.51 -11.65 -10.88
N ALA A 145 -19.44 -12.31 -11.32
CA ALA A 145 -18.28 -12.59 -10.47
C ALA A 145 -17.61 -11.30 -9.98
N MET A 146 -17.52 -10.28 -10.84
CA MET A 146 -16.99 -8.97 -10.48
C MET A 146 -17.84 -8.25 -9.44
N VAL A 147 -19.16 -8.22 -9.59
CA VAL A 147 -20.05 -7.59 -8.59
C VAL A 147 -19.93 -8.29 -7.23
N ILE A 148 -19.89 -9.62 -7.22
CA ILE A 148 -19.67 -10.41 -6.00
C ILE A 148 -18.30 -10.09 -5.40
N GLY A 149 -17.24 -10.10 -6.21
CA GLY A 149 -15.88 -9.81 -5.78
C GLY A 149 -15.71 -8.40 -5.20
N ILE A 150 -16.27 -7.38 -5.87
CA ILE A 150 -16.26 -5.98 -5.41
C ILE A 150 -17.00 -5.86 -4.07
N THR A 151 -18.19 -6.45 -3.97
CA THR A 151 -19.00 -6.39 -2.74
C THR A 151 -18.30 -7.10 -1.59
N ALA A 152 -17.76 -8.30 -1.84
CA ALA A 152 -17.01 -9.06 -0.85
C ALA A 152 -15.75 -8.30 -0.39
N ALA A 153 -14.99 -7.72 -1.33
CA ALA A 153 -13.80 -6.92 -1.02
C ALA A 153 -14.14 -5.64 -0.23
N ALA A 154 -15.25 -4.97 -0.54
CA ALA A 154 -15.71 -3.80 0.19
C ALA A 154 -16.05 -4.13 1.65
N VAL A 155 -16.83 -5.19 1.88
CA VAL A 155 -17.24 -5.61 3.23
C VAL A 155 -16.03 -6.10 4.03
N THR A 156 -15.24 -7.03 3.47
CA THR A 156 -14.07 -7.59 4.16
C THR A 156 -12.97 -6.55 4.36
N GLY A 157 -12.75 -5.66 3.40
CA GLY A 157 -11.81 -4.56 3.51
C GLY A 157 -12.18 -3.57 4.62
N TRP A 158 -13.46 -3.20 4.73
CA TRP A 158 -13.95 -2.35 5.81
C TRP A 158 -13.73 -2.99 7.19
N LEU A 159 -14.05 -4.29 7.33
CA LEU A 159 -13.81 -5.04 8.57
C LEU A 159 -12.32 -5.12 8.91
N ALA A 160 -11.48 -5.44 7.91
CA ALA A 160 -10.03 -5.55 8.08
C ALA A 160 -9.38 -4.22 8.49
N ILE A 161 -9.75 -3.10 7.86
CA ILE A 161 -9.21 -1.78 8.20
C ILE A 161 -9.60 -1.42 9.65
N ASN A 162 -10.84 -1.66 10.05
CA ASN A 162 -11.28 -1.41 11.43
C ASN A 162 -10.53 -2.26 12.46
N ALA A 163 -10.30 -3.54 12.17
CA ALA A 163 -9.54 -4.42 13.04
C ALA A 163 -8.05 -4.02 13.10
N LEU A 164 -7.45 -3.72 11.95
CA LEU A 164 -6.03 -3.39 11.83
C LEU A 164 -5.68 -2.06 12.51
N GLN A 165 -6.54 -1.05 12.41
CA GLN A 165 -6.36 0.22 13.14
C GLN A 165 -6.36 0.00 14.67
N ARG A 166 -7.21 -0.90 15.18
CA ARG A 166 -7.23 -1.25 16.62
C ARG A 166 -5.98 -2.03 17.05
N LEU A 167 -5.51 -2.95 16.20
CA LEU A 167 -4.35 -3.78 16.49
C LEU A 167 -3.03 -3.00 16.42
N ALA A 168 -2.88 -2.14 15.42
CA ALA A 168 -1.67 -1.37 15.20
C ALA A 168 -1.38 -0.36 16.31
N ALA A 169 -2.42 0.10 17.03
CA ALA A 169 -2.25 0.93 18.21
C ALA A 169 -1.60 0.19 19.40
N ARG A 170 -1.52 -1.14 19.37
CA ARG A 170 -1.15 -1.98 20.51
C ARG A 170 0.04 -2.90 20.28
N SER A 171 0.59 -2.95 19.06
CA SER A 171 1.61 -3.94 18.70
C SER A 171 2.69 -3.42 17.75
N ASN A 172 3.79 -4.15 17.68
CA ASN A 172 4.83 -4.01 16.66
C ASN A 172 4.47 -4.85 15.41
N PHE A 173 5.20 -4.67 14.32
CA PHE A 173 4.92 -5.35 13.05
C PHE A 173 5.50 -6.77 12.95
N ASN A 174 6.11 -7.34 14.01
CA ASN A 174 6.82 -8.62 13.93
C ASN A 174 5.90 -9.77 13.49
N ALA A 175 4.66 -9.84 14.01
CA ALA A 175 3.71 -10.89 13.61
C ALA A 175 3.36 -10.80 12.11
N PHE A 176 3.22 -9.59 11.57
CA PHE A 176 2.97 -9.36 10.15
C PHE A 176 4.19 -9.73 9.29
N VAL A 177 5.40 -9.46 9.77
CA VAL A 177 6.65 -9.87 9.11
C VAL A 177 6.74 -11.39 9.03
N VAL A 178 6.47 -12.10 10.13
CA VAL A 178 6.43 -13.57 10.15
C VAL A 178 5.39 -14.10 9.17
N TYR A 179 4.18 -13.52 9.17
CA TYR A 179 3.15 -13.87 8.21
C TYR A 179 3.63 -13.72 6.76
N ARG A 180 4.32 -12.63 6.41
CA ARG A 180 4.86 -12.43 5.06
C ARG A 180 5.89 -13.49 4.68
N VAL A 181 6.77 -13.86 5.61
CA VAL A 181 7.77 -14.92 5.38
C VAL A 181 7.10 -16.27 5.18
N VAL A 182 6.15 -16.64 6.03
CA VAL A 182 5.39 -17.89 5.89
C VAL A 182 4.63 -17.92 4.55
N LEU A 183 3.94 -16.83 4.20
CA LEU A 183 3.24 -16.72 2.92
C LEU A 183 4.20 -16.85 1.73
N ALA A 184 5.38 -16.24 1.81
CA ALA A 184 6.40 -16.36 0.77
C ALA A 184 6.84 -17.82 0.57
N LEU A 185 7.04 -18.56 1.65
CA LEU A 185 7.41 -19.98 1.59
C LEU A 185 6.29 -20.82 0.96
N VAL A 186 5.03 -20.53 1.28
CA VAL A 186 3.87 -21.18 0.66
C VAL A 186 3.81 -20.89 -0.84
N VAL A 187 3.92 -19.62 -1.24
CA VAL A 187 3.91 -19.22 -2.66
C VAL A 187 5.07 -19.87 -3.41
N LEU A 188 6.27 -19.90 -2.82
CA LEU A 188 7.43 -20.55 -3.42
C LEU A 188 7.21 -22.06 -3.58
N ASN A 189 6.64 -22.73 -2.57
CA ASN A 189 6.35 -24.15 -2.65
C ASN A 189 5.33 -24.47 -3.75
N LEU A 190 4.24 -23.71 -3.86
CA LEU A 190 3.25 -23.85 -4.94
C LEU A 190 3.88 -23.62 -6.31
N ALA A 191 4.72 -22.58 -6.45
CA ALA A 191 5.41 -22.27 -7.69
C ALA A 191 6.36 -23.38 -8.15
N LEU A 192 7.08 -24.02 -7.21
CA LEU A 192 8.05 -25.08 -7.51
C LEU A 192 7.39 -26.45 -7.74
N THR A 193 6.26 -26.73 -7.09
CA THR A 193 5.54 -28.02 -7.23
C THR A 193 4.61 -28.06 -8.43
N GLY A 194 4.32 -26.92 -9.06
CA GLY A 194 3.47 -26.84 -10.25
C GLY A 194 1.98 -27.06 -9.97
N LEU A 195 1.58 -27.10 -8.69
CA LEU A 195 0.17 -27.05 -8.27
C LEU A 195 -0.39 -25.67 -8.64
N ARG A 196 -1.00 -25.58 -9.83
CA ARG A 196 -1.74 -24.41 -10.32
C ARG A 196 -3.23 -24.59 -10.11
#